data_AF-A0A812LME9-F1
#
_entry.id   AF-A0A812LME9-F1
#
_cell.length_a   1.000
_cell.length_b   1.000
_cell.length_c   1.000
_cell.angle_alpha   90.00
_cell.angle_beta   90.00
_cell.angle_gamma   90.00
#
_symmetry.space_group_name_H-M   'P 1'
#
loop_
_entity.id
_entity.type
_entity.pdbx_description
1 polymer ?
#
loop_
_entity_poly.entity_id
_entity_poly.type
_entity_poly.pdbx_seq_one_letter_code
_entity_poly.pdbx_strand_id
1 'polypeptide(L)'
;MDHMRRQALIWSRDIHSAGLTFEDMLRIADGVQPELDGCEIFSGAGNIYTAMHLRDLKAEKYDILENPLNDALTNLGATRATRMVARVRPGGMAWIACDCGSFCHLYSQSGRSKSNPAGDETRFKVEQGNSMARLSILLFLLSWVRGVFPILENPQANYFWSYEPIARTLSYMAAHEVLLFRKKKFSEDHPSTPIPEEFFHPLHRPSP
;
A
#
# COMPACT_ATOMS: atom_id res chain seq x y z
N MET A 1 15.29 13.52 -9.32
CA MET A 1 15.03 12.12 -8.96
C MET A 1 16.12 11.58 -8.01
N ASP A 2 17.40 11.74 -8.32
CA ASP A 2 18.52 11.21 -7.52
C ASP A 2 18.57 11.65 -6.05
N HIS A 3 18.24 12.90 -5.74
CA HIS A 3 18.23 13.37 -4.34
C HIS A 3 17.19 12.62 -3.49
N MET A 4 15.95 12.47 -4.00
CA MET A 4 14.89 11.71 -3.32
C MET A 4 15.28 10.25 -3.14
N ARG A 5 15.86 9.61 -4.17
CA ARG A 5 16.33 8.21 -4.08
C ARG A 5 17.39 8.03 -3.00
N ARG A 6 18.36 8.96 -2.89
CA ARG A 6 19.38 8.92 -1.84
C ARG A 6 18.79 9.12 -0.44
N GLN A 7 17.89 10.08 -0.27
CA GLN A 7 17.26 10.32 1.02
C GLN A 7 16.41 9.11 1.44
N ALA A 8 15.62 8.55 0.52
CA ALA A 8 14.83 7.34 0.75
C ALA A 8 15.70 6.16 1.20
N LEU A 9 16.85 5.93 0.55
CA LEU A 9 17.81 4.88 0.95
C LEU A 9 18.34 5.06 2.38
N ILE A 10 18.70 6.28 2.77
CA ILE A 10 19.16 6.58 4.14
C ILE A 10 18.05 6.30 5.14
N TRP A 11 16.82 6.69 4.78
CA TRP A 11 15.65 6.62 5.65
C TRP A 11 15.13 5.20 5.87
N SER A 12 15.23 4.35 4.86
CA SER A 12 14.72 2.98 4.88
C SER A 12 15.78 1.93 5.22
N ARG A 13 17.00 2.34 5.62
CA ARG A 13 18.17 1.45 5.74
C ARG A 13 17.98 0.28 6.72
N ASP A 14 17.11 0.44 7.71
CA ASP A 14 16.77 -0.51 8.77
C ASP A 14 15.42 -1.21 8.52
N ILE A 15 14.72 -0.85 7.43
CA ILE A 15 13.45 -1.48 7.06
C ILE A 15 13.73 -2.61 6.08
N HIS A 16 13.48 -3.83 6.53
CA HIS A 16 13.63 -5.05 5.74
C HIS A 16 12.33 -5.85 5.77
N SER A 17 11.97 -6.49 4.66
CA SER A 17 10.85 -7.43 4.61
C SER A 17 11.07 -8.51 3.55
N ALA A 18 10.68 -9.75 3.85
CA ALA A 18 10.82 -10.89 2.94
C ALA A 18 12.24 -11.05 2.32
N GLY A 19 13.27 -10.69 3.09
CA GLY A 19 14.66 -10.72 2.65
C GLY A 19 15.05 -9.63 1.64
N LEU A 20 14.21 -8.61 1.42
CA LEU A 20 14.49 -7.46 0.58
C LEU A 20 14.74 -6.21 1.42
N THR A 21 15.76 -5.44 1.00
CA THR A 21 15.96 -4.06 1.40
C THR A 21 15.32 -3.11 0.38
N PHE A 22 15.18 -1.82 0.71
CA PHE A 22 14.76 -0.82 -0.27
C PHE A 22 15.73 -0.70 -1.46
N GLU A 23 17.03 -0.91 -1.22
CA GLU A 23 18.03 -0.88 -2.29
C GLU A 23 17.81 -2.01 -3.30
N ASP A 24 17.49 -3.21 -2.81
CA ASP A 24 17.15 -4.34 -3.68
C ASP A 24 15.91 -4.04 -4.51
N MET A 25 14.89 -3.41 -3.89
CA MET A 25 13.67 -3.02 -4.60
C MET A 25 13.94 -2.01 -5.71
N LEU A 26 14.82 -1.03 -5.47
CA LEU A 26 15.25 -0.09 -6.50
C LEU A 26 15.97 -0.79 -7.66
N ARG A 27 16.88 -1.73 -7.37
CA ARG A 27 17.58 -2.52 -8.40
C ARG A 27 16.62 -3.37 -9.23
N ILE A 28 15.65 -4.02 -8.56
CA ILE A 28 14.59 -4.78 -9.23
C ILE A 28 13.79 -3.87 -10.18
N ALA A 29 13.54 -2.62 -9.77
CA ALA A 29 12.70 -1.68 -10.50
C ALA A 29 13.41 -0.98 -11.68
N ASP A 30 14.74 -0.86 -11.68
CA ASP A 30 15.51 -0.14 -12.72
C ASP A 30 15.41 -0.81 -14.12
N GLY A 31 15.10 -2.11 -14.18
CA GLY A 31 14.95 -2.87 -15.44
C GLY A 31 13.50 -3.11 -15.89
N VAL A 32 12.52 -2.49 -15.24
CA VAL A 32 11.10 -2.77 -15.47
C VAL A 32 10.45 -1.66 -16.27
N GLN A 33 9.77 -2.02 -17.37
CA GLN A 33 9.07 -1.08 -18.24
C GLN A 33 7.77 -0.57 -17.58
N PRO A 34 7.59 0.76 -17.47
CA PRO A 34 6.39 1.36 -16.89
C PRO A 34 5.24 1.38 -17.91
N GLU A 35 4.35 0.40 -17.85
CA GLU A 35 3.30 0.14 -18.84
C GLU A 35 1.89 0.06 -18.27
N LEU A 36 1.71 0.20 -16.95
CA LEU A 36 0.44 0.18 -16.25
C LEU A 36 0.04 1.59 -15.82
N ASP A 37 -1.26 1.88 -15.87
CA ASP A 37 -1.88 3.05 -15.27
C ASP A 37 -1.99 2.93 -13.75
N GLY A 38 -2.15 1.72 -13.25
CA GLY A 38 -2.10 1.47 -11.83
C GLY A 38 -2.03 0.00 -11.43
N CYS A 39 -1.84 -0.23 -10.15
CA CYS A 39 -1.89 -1.57 -9.57
C CYS A 39 -2.59 -1.58 -8.21
N GLU A 40 -3.16 -2.74 -7.86
CA GLU A 40 -3.75 -3.01 -6.54
C GLU A 40 -2.96 -4.16 -5.87
N ILE A 41 -2.19 -3.84 -4.83
CA ILE A 41 -1.42 -4.79 -4.04
C ILE A 41 -2.24 -5.18 -2.80
N PHE A 42 -2.28 -6.49 -2.51
CA PHE A 42 -3.16 -7.11 -1.51
C PHE A 42 -4.64 -6.97 -1.90
N SER A 43 -4.93 -7.27 -3.16
CA SER A 43 -6.21 -6.91 -3.78
C SER A 43 -7.45 -7.61 -3.22
N GLY A 44 -7.31 -8.77 -2.59
CA GLY A 44 -8.46 -9.59 -2.17
C GLY A 44 -9.47 -9.78 -3.30
N ALA A 45 -10.63 -9.11 -3.18
CA ALA A 45 -11.68 -9.13 -4.20
C ALA A 45 -11.39 -8.29 -5.46
N GLY A 46 -10.37 -7.41 -5.45
CA GLY A 46 -9.95 -6.62 -6.59
C GLY A 46 -10.81 -5.39 -6.89
N ASN A 47 -11.37 -4.74 -5.88
CA ASN A 47 -12.33 -3.65 -6.07
C ASN A 47 -11.70 -2.43 -6.77
N ILE A 48 -10.45 -2.08 -6.40
CA ILE A 48 -9.77 -0.92 -6.99
C ILE A 48 -9.36 -1.25 -8.42
N TYR A 49 -8.84 -2.45 -8.65
CA TYR A 49 -8.56 -3.01 -9.97
C TYR A 49 -9.80 -2.96 -10.89
N THR A 50 -10.96 -3.43 -10.41
CA THR A 50 -12.22 -3.35 -11.17
C THR A 50 -12.59 -1.90 -11.46
N ALA A 51 -12.47 -0.99 -10.49
CA ALA A 51 -12.79 0.43 -10.68
C ALA A 51 -11.86 1.14 -11.69
N MET A 52 -10.59 0.71 -11.79
CA MET A 52 -9.65 1.17 -12.81
C MET A 52 -10.04 0.65 -14.20
N HIS A 53 -10.37 -0.64 -14.31
CA HIS A 53 -10.81 -1.23 -15.59
C HIS A 53 -12.10 -0.63 -16.13
N LEU A 54 -13.06 -0.31 -15.26
CA LEU A 54 -14.30 0.38 -15.65
C LEU A 54 -14.06 1.79 -16.22
N ARG A 55 -12.83 2.31 -16.13
CA ARG A 55 -12.40 3.59 -16.70
C ARG A 55 -11.40 3.42 -17.84
N ASP A 56 -11.32 2.22 -18.43
CA ASP A 56 -10.38 1.87 -19.50
C ASP A 56 -8.90 2.08 -19.15
N LEU A 57 -8.56 2.06 -17.86
CA LEU A 57 -7.19 2.12 -17.38
C LEU A 57 -6.57 0.72 -17.41
N LYS A 58 -5.32 0.63 -17.87
CA LYS A 58 -4.55 -0.61 -17.85
C LYS A 58 -4.00 -0.84 -16.44
N ALA A 59 -4.66 -1.73 -15.69
CA ALA A 59 -4.30 -2.05 -14.33
C ALA A 59 -4.04 -3.53 -14.11
N GLU A 60 -3.36 -3.87 -13.02
CA GLU A 60 -3.19 -5.24 -12.56
C GLU A 60 -3.37 -5.35 -11.04
N LYS A 61 -3.77 -6.53 -10.58
CA LYS A 61 -3.93 -6.85 -9.17
C LYS A 61 -2.90 -7.88 -8.72
N TYR A 62 -2.53 -7.81 -7.45
CA TYR A 62 -1.58 -8.71 -6.80
C TYR A 62 -2.18 -9.21 -5.49
N ASP A 63 -2.31 -10.53 -5.36
CA ASP A 63 -2.73 -11.18 -4.12
C ASP A 63 -2.34 -12.67 -4.13
N ILE A 64 -2.07 -13.23 -2.95
CA ILE A 64 -1.81 -14.66 -2.74
C ILE A 64 -3.05 -15.51 -3.07
N LEU A 65 -4.26 -14.98 -2.86
CA LEU A 65 -5.52 -15.65 -3.17
C LEU A 65 -5.73 -15.82 -4.69
N GLU A 66 -5.10 -14.96 -5.48
CA GLU A 66 -5.10 -15.02 -6.95
C GLU A 66 -4.03 -15.97 -7.49
N ASN A 67 -2.84 -15.89 -6.92
CA ASN A 67 -1.71 -16.71 -7.34
C ASN A 67 -0.81 -16.99 -6.13
N PRO A 68 -0.57 -18.26 -5.74
CA PRO A 68 0.29 -18.60 -4.62
C PRO A 68 1.72 -18.05 -4.71
N LEU A 69 2.22 -17.77 -5.92
CA LEU A 69 3.53 -17.14 -6.13
C LEU A 69 3.56 -15.65 -5.71
N ASN A 70 2.40 -15.06 -5.47
CA ASN A 70 2.24 -13.71 -4.93
C ASN A 70 2.14 -13.71 -3.39
N ASP A 71 2.69 -14.72 -2.72
CA ASP A 71 2.89 -14.65 -1.27
C ASP A 71 3.95 -13.59 -0.93
N ALA A 72 3.47 -12.43 -0.53
CA ALA A 72 4.27 -11.25 -0.19
C ALA A 72 5.26 -11.47 0.96
N LEU A 73 5.09 -12.52 1.77
CA LEU A 73 6.00 -12.88 2.85
C LEU A 73 7.23 -13.67 2.35
N THR A 74 7.17 -14.16 1.11
CA THR A 74 8.31 -14.81 0.45
C THR A 74 9.12 -13.82 -0.37
N ASN A 75 10.42 -14.09 -0.52
CA ASN A 75 11.28 -13.25 -1.35
C ASN A 75 10.79 -13.15 -2.81
N LEU A 76 10.28 -14.26 -3.37
CA LEU A 76 9.71 -14.30 -4.70
C LEU A 76 8.46 -13.41 -4.81
N GLY A 77 7.52 -13.54 -3.87
CA GLY A 77 6.32 -12.73 -3.88
C GLY A 77 6.63 -11.25 -3.68
N ALA A 78 7.49 -10.88 -2.74
CA ALA A 78 7.91 -9.50 -2.54
C ALA A 78 8.62 -8.91 -3.78
N THR A 79 9.44 -9.71 -4.47
CA THR A 79 10.04 -9.34 -5.77
C THR A 79 8.97 -9.09 -6.82
N ARG A 80 7.95 -9.95 -6.90
CA ARG A 80 6.83 -9.78 -7.84
C ARG A 80 5.98 -8.55 -7.54
N ALA A 81 5.71 -8.26 -6.27
CA ALA A 81 5.02 -7.04 -5.85
C ALA A 81 5.84 -5.78 -6.22
N THR A 82 7.15 -5.82 -5.99
CA THR A 82 8.08 -4.75 -6.39
C THR A 82 8.04 -4.51 -7.90
N ARG A 83 8.11 -5.57 -8.71
CA ARG A 83 7.99 -5.48 -10.17
C ARG A 83 6.63 -4.93 -10.59
N MET A 84 5.55 -5.32 -9.91
CA MET A 84 4.21 -4.79 -10.18
C MET A 84 4.16 -3.27 -10.02
N VAL A 85 4.64 -2.76 -8.88
CA VAL A 85 4.74 -1.31 -8.64
C VAL A 85 5.65 -0.64 -9.67
N ALA A 86 6.77 -1.27 -10.03
CA ALA A 86 7.70 -0.70 -11.01
C ALA A 86 7.11 -0.61 -12.43
N ARG A 87 6.10 -1.44 -12.76
CA ARG A 87 5.36 -1.37 -14.02
C ARG A 87 4.36 -0.22 -14.05
N VAL A 88 4.04 0.42 -12.93
CA VAL A 88 3.17 1.60 -12.93
C VAL A 88 3.94 2.80 -13.46
N ARG A 89 3.33 3.53 -14.41
CA ARG A 89 3.93 4.73 -15.00
C ARG A 89 3.97 5.89 -14.01
N PRO A 90 4.93 6.83 -14.14
CA PRO A 90 4.87 8.10 -13.41
C PRO A 90 3.51 8.79 -13.63
N GLY A 91 2.91 9.29 -12.55
CA GLY A 91 1.55 9.82 -12.52
C GLY A 91 0.44 8.76 -12.45
N GLY A 92 0.76 7.47 -12.57
CA GLY A 92 -0.15 6.36 -12.29
C GLY A 92 -0.36 6.15 -10.79
N MET A 93 -1.13 5.11 -10.42
CA MET A 93 -1.54 4.86 -9.03
C MET A 93 -1.09 3.48 -8.53
N ALA A 94 -0.55 3.42 -7.31
CA ALA A 94 -0.32 2.16 -6.60
C ALA A 94 -1.18 2.13 -5.33
N TRP A 95 -2.20 1.27 -5.32
CA TRP A 95 -3.06 1.05 -4.15
C TRP A 95 -2.55 -0.15 -3.36
N ILE A 96 -2.26 0.03 -2.06
CA ILE A 96 -1.64 -0.97 -1.20
C ILE A 96 -2.52 -1.14 0.04
N ALA A 97 -3.16 -2.31 0.19
CA ALA A 97 -4.14 -2.57 1.25
C ALA A 97 -3.80 -3.86 2.03
N CYS A 98 -2.70 -3.88 2.77
CA CYS A 98 -2.25 -5.09 3.44
C CYS A 98 -3.20 -5.56 4.55
N ASP A 99 -3.13 -6.86 4.86
CA ASP A 99 -3.97 -7.46 5.90
C ASP A 99 -3.84 -6.71 7.24
N CYS A 100 -4.99 -6.37 7.81
CA CYS A 100 -5.12 -5.65 9.08
C CYS A 100 -5.33 -6.57 10.28
N GLY A 101 -5.50 -7.88 10.04
CA GLY A 101 -5.96 -8.85 11.02
C GLY A 101 -5.16 -8.86 12.33
N SER A 102 -3.82 -8.82 12.26
CA SER A 102 -2.98 -8.81 13.46
C SER A 102 -2.79 -7.43 14.10
N PHE A 103 -3.17 -6.35 13.42
CA PHE A 103 -3.10 -4.97 13.93
C PHE A 103 -4.41 -4.50 14.59
N CYS A 104 -5.52 -5.18 14.31
CA CYS A 104 -6.83 -4.87 14.89
C CYS A 104 -6.81 -4.99 16.42
N HIS A 105 -7.40 -4.02 17.12
CA HIS A 105 -7.54 -4.05 18.59
C HIS A 105 -8.31 -5.28 19.10
N LEU A 106 -9.13 -5.91 18.26
CA LEU A 106 -9.87 -7.12 18.60
C LEU A 106 -8.97 -8.37 18.64
N TYR A 107 -7.76 -8.31 18.08
CA TYR A 107 -6.79 -9.39 18.21
C TYR A 107 -6.04 -9.25 19.55
N SER A 108 -6.70 -9.69 20.63
CA SER A 108 -6.17 -9.65 22.01
C SER A 108 -4.87 -10.43 22.19
N GLN A 109 -4.61 -11.39 21.29
CA GLN A 109 -3.40 -12.18 21.24
C GLN A 109 -2.25 -11.50 20.48
N SER A 110 -2.40 -10.26 20.01
CA SER A 110 -1.32 -9.57 19.31
C SER A 110 -0.17 -9.13 20.23
N GLY A 111 -0.47 -8.90 21.52
CA GLY A 111 0.44 -8.19 22.42
C GLY A 111 0.65 -6.71 22.04
N ARG A 112 -0.08 -6.20 21.03
CA ARG A 112 0.04 -4.82 20.55
C ARG A 112 -0.67 -3.86 21.50
N SER A 113 -0.03 -2.73 21.75
CA SER A 113 -0.57 -1.64 22.56
C SER A 113 -0.12 -0.29 22.00
N LYS A 114 -0.62 0.81 22.54
CA LYS A 114 -0.14 2.15 22.16
C LYS A 114 1.37 2.32 22.42
N SER A 115 1.90 1.69 23.47
CA SER A 115 3.32 1.72 23.81
C SER A 115 4.13 0.60 23.14
N ASN A 116 3.48 -0.44 22.65
CA ASN A 116 4.09 -1.51 21.87
C ASN A 116 3.29 -1.80 20.58
N PRO A 117 3.30 -0.92 19.58
CA PRO A 117 2.54 -1.15 18.35
C PRO A 117 3.00 -2.37 17.56
N ALA A 118 4.26 -2.82 17.73
CA ALA A 118 4.83 -4.00 17.10
C ALA A 118 4.29 -5.32 17.66
N GLY A 119 3.86 -5.32 18.92
CA GLY A 119 3.25 -6.48 19.57
C GLY A 119 4.28 -7.52 20.04
N ASP A 120 3.80 -8.75 20.20
CA ASP A 120 4.60 -9.92 20.57
C ASP A 120 5.05 -10.66 19.30
N GLU A 121 6.25 -10.35 18.81
CA GLU A 121 6.81 -10.91 17.57
C GLU A 121 7.16 -12.40 17.66
N THR A 122 7.10 -13.01 18.85
CA THR A 122 7.21 -14.47 18.97
C THR A 122 5.99 -15.20 18.39
N ARG A 123 4.88 -14.46 18.19
CA ARG A 123 3.66 -14.99 17.59
C ARG A 123 3.71 -14.83 16.09
N PHE A 124 3.62 -15.96 15.40
CA PHE A 124 3.68 -16.03 13.94
C PHE A 124 2.80 -14.99 13.22
N LYS A 125 1.53 -14.82 13.60
CA LYS A 125 0.63 -13.83 12.97
C LYS A 125 1.06 -12.37 13.18
N VAL A 126 1.73 -12.07 14.30
CA VAL A 126 2.23 -10.72 14.60
C VAL A 126 3.47 -10.45 13.74
N GLU A 127 4.39 -11.40 13.69
CA GLU A 127 5.58 -11.34 12.82
C GLU A 127 5.17 -11.17 11.34
N GLN A 128 4.25 -12.00 10.85
CA GLN A 128 3.73 -11.90 9.48
C GLN A 128 3.11 -10.53 9.22
N GLY A 129 2.30 -10.02 10.15
CA GLY A 129 1.74 -8.67 10.03
C GLY A 129 2.80 -7.58 9.98
N ASN A 130 3.81 -7.64 10.84
CA ASN A 130 4.93 -6.69 10.84
C ASN A 130 5.75 -6.78 9.55
N SER A 131 5.92 -7.99 9.00
CA SER A 131 6.59 -8.22 7.72
C SER A 131 5.80 -7.63 6.55
N MET A 132 4.48 -7.88 6.47
CA MET A 132 3.60 -7.28 5.45
C MET A 132 3.54 -5.75 5.56
N ALA A 133 3.47 -5.20 6.78
CA ALA A 133 3.47 -3.76 7.01
C ALA A 133 4.79 -3.11 6.53
N ARG A 134 5.94 -3.71 6.86
CA ARG A 134 7.25 -3.26 6.37
C ARG A 134 7.34 -3.32 4.84
N LEU A 135 6.87 -4.39 4.20
CA LEU A 135 6.85 -4.46 2.74
C LEU A 135 5.94 -3.39 2.13
N SER A 136 4.76 -3.18 2.72
CA SER A 136 3.77 -2.21 2.25
C SER A 136 4.33 -0.79 2.23
N ILE A 137 5.03 -0.39 3.30
CA ILE A 137 5.63 0.94 3.35
C ILE A 137 6.85 1.09 2.45
N LEU A 138 7.61 0.01 2.22
CA LEU A 138 8.68 0.01 1.23
C LEU A 138 8.13 0.14 -0.21
N LEU A 139 7.01 -0.52 -0.53
CA LEU A 139 6.33 -0.37 -1.82
C LEU A 139 5.73 1.03 -1.99
N PHE A 140 5.19 1.60 -0.91
CA PHE A 140 4.70 2.98 -0.86
C PHE A 140 5.83 3.98 -1.15
N LEU A 141 6.97 3.82 -0.48
CA LEU A 141 8.17 4.64 -0.70
C LEU A 141 8.73 4.48 -2.12
N LEU A 142 8.77 3.24 -2.65
CA LEU A 142 9.23 2.96 -4.01
C LEU A 142 8.36 3.68 -5.04
N SER A 143 7.04 3.58 -4.87
CA SER A 143 6.06 4.25 -5.73
C SER A 143 6.32 5.76 -5.77
N TRP A 144 6.47 6.39 -4.61
CA TRP A 144 6.74 7.83 -4.51
C TRP A 144 8.05 8.25 -5.18
N VAL A 145 9.15 7.52 -4.94
CA VAL A 145 10.46 7.80 -5.57
C VAL A 145 10.39 7.67 -7.10
N ARG A 146 9.51 6.80 -7.62
CA ARG A 146 9.26 6.62 -9.06
C ARG A 146 8.24 7.60 -9.65
N GLY A 147 7.70 8.52 -8.85
CA GLY A 147 6.66 9.46 -9.29
C GLY A 147 5.30 8.81 -9.51
N VAL A 148 5.06 7.62 -8.97
CA VAL A 148 3.74 6.97 -8.90
C VAL A 148 3.01 7.51 -7.67
N PHE A 149 1.70 7.74 -7.78
CA PHE A 149 0.86 8.17 -6.67
C PHE A 149 0.54 6.99 -5.74
N PRO A 150 1.12 6.93 -4.52
CA PRO A 150 0.93 5.80 -3.65
C PRO A 150 -0.25 6.02 -2.70
N ILE A 151 -1.01 4.96 -2.47
CA ILE A 151 -2.11 4.92 -1.51
C ILE A 151 -1.87 3.73 -0.60
N LEU A 152 -1.84 3.98 0.72
CA LEU A 152 -1.75 2.96 1.75
C LEU A 152 -3.07 2.94 2.50
N GLU A 153 -3.75 1.80 2.50
CA GLU A 153 -5.07 1.63 3.12
C GLU A 153 -4.97 0.65 4.30
N ASN A 154 -5.64 1.03 5.40
CA ASN A 154 -5.89 0.19 6.55
C ASN A 154 -7.05 0.78 7.38
N PRO A 155 -7.72 -0.01 8.24
CA PRO A 155 -8.71 0.54 9.17
C PRO A 155 -8.10 1.61 10.11
N GLN A 156 -8.81 2.72 10.33
CA GLN A 156 -8.33 3.86 11.13
C GLN A 156 -8.01 3.47 12.59
N ALA A 157 -8.86 2.67 13.22
CA ALA A 157 -8.78 2.33 14.63
C ALA A 157 -7.93 1.07 14.88
N ASN A 158 -6.69 1.03 14.37
CA ASN A 158 -5.79 -0.08 14.63
C ASN A 158 -4.35 0.39 14.88
N TYR A 159 -3.48 -0.53 15.30
CA TYR A 159 -2.09 -0.18 15.65
C TYR A 159 -1.16 0.00 14.43
N PHE A 160 -1.65 -0.21 13.20
CA PHE A 160 -0.86 -0.14 11.97
C PHE A 160 -0.26 1.26 11.79
N TRP A 161 -1.06 2.29 11.98
CA TRP A 161 -0.64 3.69 11.81
C TRP A 161 0.36 4.16 12.85
N SER A 162 0.40 3.51 14.02
CA SER A 162 1.39 3.75 15.08
C SER A 162 2.62 2.85 14.99
N TYR A 163 2.64 1.87 14.08
CA TYR A 163 3.79 1.00 13.90
C TYR A 163 4.95 1.81 13.31
N GLU A 164 6.11 1.75 13.98
CA GLU A 164 7.21 2.69 13.75
C GLU A 164 7.58 2.82 12.26
N PRO A 165 7.83 1.73 11.49
CA PRO A 165 8.22 1.88 10.09
C PRO A 165 7.18 2.62 9.24
N ILE A 166 5.88 2.45 9.57
CA ILE A 166 4.77 3.15 8.91
C ILE A 166 4.78 4.63 9.29
N ALA A 167 4.67 4.91 10.59
CA ALA A 167 4.55 6.27 11.12
C ALA A 167 5.73 7.16 10.71
N ARG A 168 6.94 6.60 10.83
CA ARG A 168 8.21 7.26 10.49
C ARG A 168 8.18 7.64 9.01
N THR A 169 7.93 6.68 8.12
CA THR A 169 7.98 6.90 6.66
C THR A 169 6.88 7.87 6.17
N LEU A 170 5.64 7.71 6.66
CA LEU A 170 4.54 8.60 6.28
C LEU A 170 4.83 10.05 6.72
N SER A 171 5.41 10.24 7.91
CA SER A 171 5.83 11.56 8.40
C SER A 171 6.92 12.17 7.52
N TYR A 172 7.93 11.37 7.15
CA TYR A 172 9.01 11.81 6.24
C TYR A 172 8.48 12.27 4.88
N MET A 173 7.49 11.57 4.35
CA MET A 173 6.89 11.87 3.04
C MET A 173 5.83 12.97 3.10
N ALA A 174 5.52 13.49 4.29
CA ALA A 174 4.39 14.38 4.53
C ALA A 174 3.08 13.83 3.93
N ALA A 175 2.83 12.53 4.13
CA ALA A 175 1.65 11.87 3.58
C ALA A 175 0.36 12.45 4.17
N HIS A 176 -0.70 12.48 3.35
CA HIS A 176 -2.01 12.98 3.74
C HIS A 176 -2.95 11.83 4.13
N GLU A 177 -3.62 11.96 5.27
CA GLU A 177 -4.67 11.05 5.70
C GLU A 177 -6.00 11.41 5.01
N VAL A 178 -6.71 10.39 4.52
CA VAL A 178 -8.05 10.51 3.96
C VAL A 178 -8.93 9.42 4.55
N LEU A 179 -10.06 9.80 5.14
CA LEU A 179 -11.02 8.85 5.70
C LEU A 179 -12.02 8.41 4.65
N LEU A 180 -12.08 7.10 4.41
CA LEU A 180 -13.03 6.48 3.50
C LEU A 180 -14.14 5.81 4.30
N PHE A 181 -15.38 6.16 4.01
CA PHE A 181 -16.55 5.52 4.61
C PHE A 181 -17.21 4.58 3.59
N ARG A 182 -17.31 3.30 3.94
CA ARG A 182 -18.22 2.41 3.23
C ARG A 182 -19.63 2.72 3.67
N LYS A 183 -20.45 3.29 2.79
CA LYS A 183 -21.90 3.39 3.00
C LYS A 183 -22.42 1.95 3.20
N LYS A 184 -22.86 1.59 4.41
CA LYS A 184 -23.65 0.37 4.58
C LYS A 184 -24.83 0.49 3.62
N LYS A 185 -25.15 -0.57 2.86
CA LYS A 185 -26.50 -0.68 2.30
C LYS A 185 -27.45 -0.62 3.49
N PHE A 186 -28.05 0.54 3.73
CA PHE A 186 -29.33 0.59 4.42
C PHE A 186 -30.31 -0.19 3.53
N SER A 187 -31.24 -0.91 4.13
CA SER A 187 -32.37 -1.52 3.43
C SER A 187 -32.99 -0.50 2.47
N GLU A 188 -33.57 -0.98 1.37
CA GLU A 188 -33.90 -0.28 0.12
C GLU A 188 -34.84 0.95 0.20
N ASP A 189 -35.07 1.55 1.37
CA ASP A 189 -36.08 2.59 1.62
C ASP A 189 -35.51 4.01 1.81
N HIS A 190 -34.24 4.28 1.46
CA HIS A 190 -33.70 5.64 1.55
C HIS A 190 -33.21 6.17 0.19
N PRO A 191 -33.79 7.29 -0.31
CA PRO A 191 -33.37 7.89 -1.57
C PRO A 191 -31.90 8.28 -1.46
N SER A 192 -31.12 7.81 -2.44
CA SER A 192 -29.70 8.11 -2.52
C SER A 192 -29.48 9.62 -2.62
N THR A 193 -28.95 10.23 -1.56
CA THR A 193 -28.38 11.59 -1.66
C THR A 193 -27.21 11.53 -2.64
N PRO A 194 -27.24 12.30 -3.75
CA PRO A 194 -26.11 12.35 -4.67
C PRO A 194 -24.85 12.84 -3.97
N ILE A 195 -23.70 12.31 -4.36
CA ILE A 195 -22.40 12.78 -3.90
C ILE A 195 -22.22 14.21 -4.44
N PRO A 196 -21.89 15.21 -3.60
CA PRO A 196 -21.68 16.58 -4.05
C PRO A 196 -20.60 16.65 -5.14
N GLU A 197 -20.85 17.40 -6.20
CA GLU A 197 -19.92 17.55 -7.35
C GLU A 197 -18.54 18.10 -6.94
N GLU A 198 -18.44 18.79 -5.81
CA GLU A 198 -17.20 19.31 -5.24
C GLU A 198 -16.14 18.24 -4.89
N PHE A 199 -16.53 16.96 -4.77
CA PHE A 199 -15.59 15.86 -4.60
C PHE A 199 -14.97 15.37 -5.92
N PHE A 200 -15.48 15.86 -7.06
CA PHE A 200 -14.93 15.59 -8.39
C PHE A 200 -14.16 16.82 -8.89
N HIS A 201 -13.09 17.21 -8.21
CA HIS A 201 -12.16 18.16 -8.82
C HIS A 201 -11.46 17.47 -10.01
N PRO A 202 -11.57 18.01 -11.24
CA PRO A 202 -10.79 17.49 -12.35
C PRO A 202 -9.31 17.68 -12.01
N LEU A 203 -8.54 16.59 -12.06
CA LEU A 203 -7.09 16.63 -12.04
C LEU A 203 -6.65 17.64 -13.10
N HIS A 204 -6.12 18.79 -12.67
CA HIS A 204 -5.53 19.75 -13.59
C HIS A 204 -4.42 19.04 -14.37
N ARG A 205 -4.71 18.69 -15.62
CA ARG A 205 -3.66 18.34 -16.57
C ARG A 205 -2.82 19.60 -16.75
N PRO A 206 -1.51 19.57 -16.50
CA PRO A 206 -0.66 20.67 -16.95
C PRO A 206 -0.84 20.79 -18.46
N SER A 207 -1.12 22.02 -18.91
CA SER A 207 -1.20 22.36 -20.34
C SER A 207 0.19 22.17 -20.98
N PRO A 208 0.24 21.88 -22.29
CA PRO A 208 1.45 21.45 -23.00
C PRO A 208 2.62 22.45 -22.92
#